data_AF-A0A447CWT2-F1
#
_entry.id   AF-A0A447CWT2-F1
#
_cell.length_a   1.000
_cell.length_b   1.000
_cell.length_c   1.000
_cell.angle_alpha   90.00
_cell.angle_beta   90.00
_cell.angle_gamma   90.00
#
_symmetry.space_group_name_H-M   'P 1'
#
loop_
_entity.id
_entity.type
_entity.pdbx_description
1 polymer ?
#
loop_
_entity_poly.entity_id
_entity_poly.type
_entity_poly.pdbx_seq_one_letter_code
_entity_poly.pdbx_strand_id
1 'polypeptide(L)'
;MALGEPYTTGTISVTAGSDTVTGLGTLWASTIEVGDMVSLDGLLGAVEEVLSHTSLRLYLPWAGQSRSGVAYAILPTSPIRYEAAETQELQRAILSRIDAGLLPSGASRPQSVAAGALWRKIVSATAHQINYHDGADDIPWLTIDPVANTAKLPAAAAPRELLTSTRTYYVRTDGSDTNTGLTNTTGGAFRTIQKAVDTAAMLDCAGQAVIIQVTGSHTESVNLKSILGASSVTIIGDETTPANVTITGSTAWCFRADSVVGAWFLRGMKLLCPVAGAGSITAIGAMTTVSFHKLDFGASAGHHIGAQFGARVQGTAGQPYSISGGALYHAVADGGLIYLGDRTITLTGTPSFLGCFALAQKGTGIIDAGVITFFGGATGVRYVAQFGGQISTIGGGANYFPGDAAGSGTNFGVSPYGQYS
;
A
#
# COMPACT_ATOMS: atom_id res chain seq x y z
N MET A 1 29.29 -39.39 22.57
CA MET A 1 27.89 -38.97 22.76
C MET A 1 27.36 -39.80 23.92
N ALA A 2 27.00 -39.17 25.04
CA ALA A 2 26.65 -39.92 26.25
C ALA A 2 25.27 -40.58 26.05
N LEU A 3 25.23 -41.91 26.06
CA LEU A 3 23.98 -42.65 26.28
C LEU A 3 23.43 -42.18 27.63
N GLY A 4 22.14 -41.85 27.70
CA GLY A 4 21.51 -41.55 28.98
C GLY A 4 21.74 -42.69 29.98
N GLU A 5 21.76 -42.39 31.27
CA GLU A 5 21.94 -43.41 32.30
C GLU A 5 20.89 -44.52 32.15
N PRO A 6 21.28 -45.81 32.20
CA PRO A 6 20.34 -46.91 32.07
C PRO A 6 19.26 -46.89 33.16
N TYR A 7 18.00 -47.14 32.79
CA TYR A 7 16.93 -47.31 33.77
C TYR A 7 17.04 -48.68 34.43
N THR A 8 17.22 -48.72 35.75
CA THR A 8 17.46 -49.96 36.53
C THR A 8 16.50 -50.14 37.72
N THR A 9 15.49 -49.29 37.85
CA THR A 9 14.57 -49.30 38.99
C THR A 9 13.55 -50.43 38.91
N GLY A 10 13.44 -51.22 39.98
CA GLY A 10 12.51 -52.34 40.08
C GLY A 10 13.09 -53.65 39.57
N THR A 11 12.23 -54.64 39.34
CA THR A 11 12.62 -55.96 38.82
C THR A 11 11.72 -56.38 37.67
N ILE A 12 12.20 -57.27 36.80
CA ILE A 12 11.40 -57.82 35.70
C ILE A 12 11.22 -59.32 35.77
N SER A 13 10.19 -59.79 35.08
CA SER A 13 9.98 -61.19 34.73
C SER A 13 9.76 -61.32 33.22
N VAL A 14 10.49 -62.26 32.63
CA VAL A 14 10.47 -62.60 31.20
C VAL A 14 10.22 -64.09 31.04
N THR A 15 9.45 -64.47 30.02
CA THR A 15 9.17 -65.87 29.70
C THR A 15 9.83 -66.23 28.38
N ALA A 16 10.58 -67.34 28.35
CA ALA A 16 11.21 -67.83 27.13
C ALA A 16 10.18 -67.99 26.00
N GLY A 17 10.44 -67.37 24.84
CA GLY A 17 9.54 -67.40 23.69
C GLY A 17 8.30 -66.51 23.80
N SER A 18 8.19 -65.63 24.80
CA SER A 18 7.15 -64.60 24.91
C SER A 18 7.70 -63.22 24.57
N ASP A 19 6.89 -62.38 23.93
CA ASP A 19 7.17 -60.97 23.67
C ASP A 19 6.85 -60.05 24.86
N THR A 20 6.27 -60.59 25.94
CA THR A 20 5.80 -59.78 27.06
C THR A 20 6.83 -59.75 28.18
N VAL A 21 7.19 -58.53 28.61
CA VAL A 21 7.99 -58.29 29.82
C VAL A 21 7.10 -57.68 30.88
N THR A 22 7.14 -58.24 32.08
CA THR A 22 6.38 -57.73 33.23
C THR A 22 7.32 -57.15 34.27
N GLY A 23 6.96 -56.00 34.83
CA GLY A 23 7.76 -55.25 35.79
C GLY A 23 7.09 -55.20 37.17
N LEU A 24 7.89 -55.16 38.23
CA LEU A 24 7.45 -54.87 39.59
C LEU A 24 8.27 -53.70 40.13
N GLY A 25 7.57 -52.67 40.64
CA GLY A 25 8.22 -51.45 41.13
C GLY A 25 8.83 -50.59 40.00
N THR A 26 8.33 -50.72 38.77
CA THR A 26 8.80 -50.03 37.58
C THR A 26 7.88 -48.85 37.22
N LEU A 27 8.39 -47.88 36.44
CA LEU A 27 7.66 -46.68 35.99
C LEU A 27 7.72 -46.49 34.47
N TRP A 28 7.67 -47.59 33.69
CA TRP A 28 8.07 -47.57 32.27
C TRP A 28 7.33 -46.60 31.37
N ALA A 29 6.00 -46.47 31.51
CA ALA A 29 5.20 -45.55 30.71
C ALA A 29 5.59 -44.06 30.87
N SER A 30 6.42 -43.72 31.86
CA SER A 30 6.90 -42.36 32.11
C SER A 30 8.38 -42.13 31.77
N THR A 31 9.15 -43.19 31.50
CA THR A 31 10.61 -43.11 31.38
C THR A 31 11.18 -43.83 30.17
N ILE A 32 10.50 -44.86 29.67
CA ILE A 32 10.96 -45.71 28.57
C ILE A 32 10.21 -45.36 27.31
N GLU A 33 10.90 -45.39 26.18
CA GLU A 33 10.35 -45.11 24.86
C GLU A 33 10.41 -46.36 23.98
N VAL A 34 9.51 -46.44 22.99
CA VAL A 34 9.57 -47.48 21.95
C VAL A 34 10.94 -47.42 21.26
N GLY A 35 11.62 -48.56 21.11
CA GLY A 35 12.96 -48.67 20.54
C GLY A 35 14.11 -48.65 21.56
N ASP A 36 13.83 -48.46 22.85
CA ASP A 36 14.82 -48.71 23.90
C ASP A 36 15.10 -50.22 24.04
N MET A 37 16.26 -50.58 24.60
CA MET A 37 16.69 -51.98 24.73
C MET A 37 16.63 -52.45 26.18
N VAL A 38 15.78 -53.45 26.46
CA VAL A 38 15.80 -54.20 27.71
C VAL A 38 17.03 -55.11 27.70
N SER A 39 17.89 -55.00 28.70
CA SER A 39 19.08 -55.82 28.90
C SER A 39 18.96 -56.69 30.14
N LEU A 40 19.15 -58.00 29.95
CA LEU A 40 19.10 -59.02 31.00
C LEU A 40 20.02 -60.19 30.64
N ASP A 41 20.86 -60.66 31.57
CA ASP A 41 21.77 -61.80 31.37
C ASP A 41 22.64 -61.71 30.09
N GLY A 42 22.99 -60.49 29.66
CA GLY A 42 23.76 -60.24 28.43
C GLY A 42 22.95 -60.32 27.12
N LEU A 43 21.65 -60.57 27.20
CA LEU A 43 20.71 -60.54 26.06
C LEU A 43 20.00 -59.18 25.99
N LEU A 44 19.63 -58.79 24.77
CA LEU A 44 18.92 -57.55 24.48
C LEU A 44 17.56 -57.84 23.85
N GLY A 45 16.53 -57.16 24.33
CA GLY A 45 15.17 -57.16 23.76
C GLY A 45 14.75 -55.74 23.39
N ALA A 46 14.41 -55.53 22.13
CA ALA A 46 13.93 -54.24 21.64
C ALA A 46 12.49 -54.02 22.07
N VAL A 47 12.20 -52.89 22.73
CA VAL A 47 10.83 -52.50 23.10
C VAL A 47 10.07 -52.08 21.85
N GLU A 48 8.99 -52.78 21.53
CA GLU A 48 8.04 -52.42 20.46
C GLU A 48 6.94 -51.51 20.99
N GLU A 49 6.43 -51.78 22.18
CA GLU A 49 5.33 -51.03 22.78
C GLU A 49 5.47 -50.95 24.30
N VAL A 50 5.23 -49.76 24.86
CA VAL A 50 5.15 -49.54 26.31
C VAL A 50 3.69 -49.59 26.72
N LEU A 51 3.22 -50.76 27.15
CA LEU A 51 1.80 -51.00 27.44
C LEU A 51 1.35 -50.35 28.75
N SER A 52 2.23 -50.28 29.76
CA SER A 52 1.96 -49.62 31.04
C SER A 52 3.25 -49.41 31.83
N HIS A 53 3.14 -48.88 33.06
CA HIS A 53 4.27 -48.75 33.98
C HIS A 53 4.95 -50.08 34.33
N THR A 54 4.26 -51.21 34.14
CA THR A 54 4.68 -52.56 34.53
C THR A 54 4.58 -53.59 33.40
N SER A 55 4.37 -53.17 32.15
CA SER A 55 4.29 -54.10 31.02
C SER A 55 4.85 -53.48 29.75
N LEU A 56 5.71 -54.24 29.06
CA LEU A 56 6.27 -53.93 27.74
C LEU A 56 5.98 -55.09 26.78
N ARG A 57 5.83 -54.75 25.49
CA ARG A 57 5.92 -55.72 24.39
C ARG A 57 7.26 -55.55 23.67
N LEU A 58 7.93 -56.66 23.39
CA LEU A 58 9.17 -56.72 22.64
C LEU A 58 8.91 -56.98 21.15
N TYR A 59 9.75 -56.42 20.29
CA TYR A 59 9.65 -56.58 18.84
C TYR A 59 9.88 -58.04 18.39
N LEU A 60 10.67 -58.79 19.17
CA LEU A 60 10.88 -60.22 19.01
C LEU A 60 10.66 -60.92 20.35
N PRO A 61 10.12 -62.15 20.36
CA PRO A 61 10.00 -62.92 21.59
C PRO A 61 11.35 -63.09 22.30
N TRP A 62 11.32 -63.10 23.64
CA TRP A 62 12.51 -63.21 24.46
C TRP A 62 13.27 -64.51 24.16
N ALA A 63 14.47 -64.37 23.61
CA ALA A 63 15.31 -65.49 23.18
C ALA A 63 16.02 -66.22 24.35
N GLY A 64 16.00 -65.63 25.55
CA GLY A 64 16.63 -66.18 26.74
C GLY A 64 15.74 -67.15 27.51
N GLN A 65 16.30 -67.70 28.59
CA GLN A 65 15.56 -68.51 29.56
C GLN A 65 14.54 -67.66 30.33
N SER A 66 13.47 -68.29 30.82
CA SER A 66 12.52 -67.61 31.70
C SER A 66 13.20 -67.17 33.00
N ARG A 67 12.87 -65.96 33.45
CA ARG A 67 13.35 -65.35 34.69
C ARG A 67 12.21 -64.62 35.37
N SER A 68 12.24 -64.56 36.70
CA SER A 68 11.21 -63.88 37.49
C SER A 68 11.84 -63.06 38.60
N GLY A 69 11.41 -61.82 38.76
CA GLY A 69 11.87 -60.93 39.83
C GLY A 69 13.36 -60.60 39.79
N VAL A 70 13.95 -60.50 38.61
CA VAL A 70 15.40 -60.27 38.42
C VAL A 70 15.72 -58.80 38.13
N ALA A 71 16.94 -58.39 38.47
CA ALA A 71 17.47 -57.08 38.11
C ALA A 71 17.73 -56.98 36.60
N TYR A 72 17.62 -55.78 36.05
CA TYR A 72 17.74 -55.51 34.62
C TYR A 72 18.22 -54.07 34.39
N ALA A 73 18.51 -53.74 33.14
CA ALA A 73 18.70 -52.36 32.71
C ALA A 73 17.94 -52.11 31.42
N ILE A 74 17.35 -50.93 31.24
CA ILE A 74 16.88 -50.47 29.92
C ILE A 74 17.83 -49.39 29.43
N LEU A 75 18.44 -49.64 28.27
CA LEU A 75 19.35 -48.72 27.60
C LEU A 75 18.52 -47.76 26.73
N PRO A 76 18.66 -46.43 26.91
CA PRO A 76 17.90 -45.45 26.15
C PRO A 76 18.49 -45.28 24.74
N THR A 77 18.21 -46.25 23.87
CA THR A 77 18.77 -46.35 22.51
C THR A 77 17.76 -46.04 21.42
N SER A 78 16.53 -45.66 21.78
CA SER A 78 15.48 -45.42 20.80
C SER A 78 15.85 -44.34 19.76
N PRO A 79 15.72 -44.61 18.45
CA PRO A 79 15.95 -43.62 17.40
C PRO A 79 15.07 -42.36 17.53
N ILE A 80 13.86 -42.47 18.12
CA ILE A 80 12.96 -41.32 18.28
C ILE A 80 13.47 -40.30 19.31
N ARG A 81 14.37 -40.74 20.20
CA ARG A 81 15.09 -39.87 21.13
C ARG A 81 16.15 -38.99 20.42
N TYR A 82 16.51 -39.28 19.16
CA TYR A 82 17.66 -38.66 18.48
C TYR A 82 17.31 -37.78 17.26
N GLU A 83 16.26 -38.05 16.48
CA GLU A 83 15.95 -37.25 15.26
C GLU A 83 14.79 -36.25 15.43
N ALA A 84 13.82 -36.51 16.31
CA ALA A 84 12.74 -35.56 16.59
C ALA A 84 13.11 -34.55 17.70
N ALA A 85 14.03 -34.88 18.61
CA ALA A 85 14.32 -34.06 19.77
C ALA A 85 14.97 -32.72 19.42
N GLU A 86 15.94 -32.62 18.52
CA GLU A 86 16.55 -31.30 18.23
C GLU A 86 15.58 -30.32 17.58
N THR A 87 14.80 -30.79 16.59
CA THR A 87 13.85 -29.91 15.89
C THR A 87 12.63 -29.62 16.74
N GLN A 88 12.16 -30.59 17.53
CA GLN A 88 11.00 -30.44 18.40
C GLN A 88 11.35 -29.76 19.73
N GLU A 89 12.58 -29.86 20.24
CA GLU A 89 13.11 -29.04 21.36
C GLU A 89 13.41 -27.62 20.89
N LEU A 90 13.96 -27.39 19.69
CA LEU A 90 14.05 -26.03 19.14
C LEU A 90 12.65 -25.43 18.98
N GLN A 91 11.70 -26.19 18.43
CA GLN A 91 10.32 -25.74 18.25
C GLN A 91 9.60 -25.56 19.60
N ARG A 92 9.72 -26.49 20.57
CA ARG A 92 9.14 -26.39 21.92
C ARG A 92 9.84 -25.35 22.78
N ALA A 93 11.14 -25.14 22.65
CA ALA A 93 11.88 -24.09 23.35
C ALA A 93 11.54 -22.72 22.78
N ILE A 94 11.36 -22.61 21.46
CA ILE A 94 10.86 -21.38 20.83
C ILE A 94 9.43 -21.11 21.28
N LEU A 95 8.52 -22.10 21.20
CA LEU A 95 7.12 -21.97 21.65
C LEU A 95 7.02 -21.68 23.16
N SER A 96 7.80 -22.36 24.00
CA SER A 96 7.86 -22.15 25.45
C SER A 96 8.45 -20.79 25.84
N ARG A 97 9.50 -20.32 25.15
CA ARG A 97 10.07 -18.97 25.39
C ARG A 97 9.14 -17.85 24.94
N ILE A 98 8.35 -18.09 23.90
CA ILE A 98 7.29 -17.19 23.43
C ILE A 98 6.12 -17.20 24.43
N ASP A 99 5.62 -18.37 24.85
CA ASP A 99 4.48 -18.54 25.76
C ASP A 99 4.78 -18.07 27.20
N ALA A 100 6.03 -18.19 27.67
CA ALA A 100 6.45 -17.76 29.00
C ALA A 100 6.99 -16.33 29.06
N GLY A 101 7.12 -15.62 27.93
CA GLY A 101 7.71 -14.27 27.88
C GLY A 101 9.19 -14.21 28.31
N LEU A 102 9.89 -15.35 28.29
CA LEU A 102 11.22 -15.59 28.88
C LEU A 102 12.41 -15.33 27.93
N LEU A 103 12.21 -14.60 26.84
CA LEU A 103 13.35 -14.13 26.05
C LEU A 103 14.27 -13.28 26.96
N PRO A 104 15.60 -13.53 26.98
CA PRO A 104 16.53 -12.68 27.68
C PRO A 104 16.27 -11.22 27.30
N SER A 105 16.06 -10.35 28.29
CA SER A 105 15.58 -9.00 28.03
C SER A 105 16.32 -7.91 28.77
N GLY A 106 16.40 -6.74 28.14
CA GLY A 106 17.11 -5.58 28.65
C GLY A 106 17.08 -4.42 27.65
N ALA A 107 17.51 -3.24 28.08
CA ALA A 107 17.70 -2.09 27.17
C ALA A 107 18.85 -2.33 26.16
N SER A 108 19.82 -3.16 26.55
CA SER A 108 20.92 -3.68 25.76
C SER A 108 20.96 -5.22 25.82
N ARG A 109 21.69 -5.87 24.90
CA ARG A 109 21.78 -7.32 24.81
C ARG A 109 22.35 -7.91 26.11
N PRO A 110 21.62 -8.79 26.82
CA PRO A 110 22.16 -9.51 27.96
C PRO A 110 23.34 -10.40 27.55
N GLN A 111 24.38 -10.51 28.38
CA GLN A 111 25.56 -11.35 28.08
C GLN A 111 25.22 -12.85 27.94
N SER A 112 24.06 -13.29 28.44
CA SER A 112 23.56 -14.66 28.29
C SER A 112 23.08 -15.00 26.88
N VAL A 113 22.99 -14.02 25.97
CA VAL A 113 22.55 -14.22 24.59
C VAL A 113 23.75 -14.64 23.74
N ALA A 114 23.82 -15.93 23.41
CA ALA A 114 24.83 -16.48 22.50
C ALA A 114 24.53 -16.09 21.03
N ALA A 115 25.55 -16.21 20.18
CA ALA A 115 25.37 -16.13 18.73
C ALA A 115 24.33 -17.17 18.26
N GLY A 116 23.45 -16.77 17.35
CA GLY A 116 22.33 -17.58 16.87
C GLY A 116 21.06 -17.52 17.74
N ALA A 117 21.04 -16.74 18.82
CA ALA A 117 19.89 -16.68 19.73
C ALA A 117 19.00 -15.44 19.52
N LEU A 118 17.71 -15.60 19.83
CA LEU A 118 16.75 -14.50 19.91
C LEU A 118 16.76 -13.87 21.31
N TRP A 119 16.58 -12.56 21.39
CA TRP A 119 16.44 -11.81 22.64
C TRP A 119 15.44 -10.65 22.51
N ARG A 120 14.90 -10.18 23.64
CA ARG A 120 13.91 -9.09 23.67
C ARG A 120 14.54 -7.79 24.15
N LYS A 121 14.72 -6.83 23.25
CA LYS A 121 15.14 -5.48 23.58
C LYS A 121 13.97 -4.66 24.11
N ILE A 122 14.13 -4.05 25.28
CA ILE A 122 13.19 -3.08 25.84
C ILE A 122 13.57 -1.72 25.26
N VAL A 123 12.76 -1.21 24.33
CA VAL A 123 13.02 0.09 23.66
C VAL A 123 12.44 1.23 24.49
N SER A 124 11.26 1.02 25.07
CA SER A 124 10.62 1.92 26.02
C SER A 124 9.73 1.11 26.98
N ALA A 125 9.05 1.79 27.91
CA ALA A 125 8.05 1.17 28.79
C ALA A 125 6.87 0.52 28.02
N THR A 126 6.67 0.89 26.75
CA THR A 126 5.53 0.46 25.93
C THR A 126 5.93 -0.17 24.60
N ALA A 127 7.22 -0.21 24.24
CA ALA A 127 7.69 -0.76 22.97
C ALA A 127 8.83 -1.75 23.19
N HIS A 128 8.63 -2.98 22.73
CA HIS A 128 9.63 -4.05 22.81
C HIS A 128 10.02 -4.51 21.40
N GLN A 129 11.26 -4.96 21.24
CA GLN A 129 11.79 -5.50 20.00
C GLN A 129 12.30 -6.93 20.22
N ILE A 130 12.04 -7.82 19.28
CA ILE A 130 12.65 -9.15 19.19
C ILE A 130 13.82 -9.03 18.22
N ASN A 131 15.01 -9.37 18.68
CA ASN A 131 16.25 -9.28 17.92
C ASN A 131 16.90 -10.67 17.80
N TYR A 132 17.57 -10.92 16.69
CA TYR A 132 18.45 -12.06 16.46
C TYR A 132 19.91 -11.62 16.55
N HIS A 133 20.70 -12.26 17.41
CA HIS A 133 22.14 -12.02 17.48
C HIS A 133 22.87 -12.96 16.52
N ASP A 134 23.55 -12.44 15.50
CA ASP A 134 24.25 -13.27 14.49
C ASP A 134 25.70 -13.62 14.86
N GLY A 135 26.18 -13.16 16.01
CA GLY A 135 27.56 -13.31 16.47
C GLY A 135 28.41 -12.05 16.32
N ALA A 136 28.00 -11.10 15.48
CA ALA A 136 28.61 -9.78 15.36
C ALA A 136 27.65 -8.67 15.82
N ASP A 137 26.45 -8.67 15.26
CA ASP A 137 25.44 -7.63 15.40
C ASP A 137 24.12 -8.17 15.97
N ASP A 138 23.21 -7.25 16.32
CA ASP A 138 21.83 -7.55 16.70
C ASP A 138 20.89 -7.09 15.60
N ILE A 139 20.24 -8.04 14.93
CA ILE A 139 19.32 -7.80 13.83
C ILE A 139 17.89 -7.74 14.38
N PRO A 140 17.18 -6.61 14.32
CA PRO A 140 15.78 -6.54 14.72
C PRO A 140 14.92 -7.40 13.81
N TRP A 141 13.94 -8.12 14.36
CA TRP A 141 13.01 -9.00 13.62
C TRP A 141 11.54 -8.56 13.76
N LEU A 142 11.14 -8.07 14.94
CA LEU A 142 9.76 -7.69 15.21
C LEU A 142 9.71 -6.64 16.32
N THR A 143 8.99 -5.55 16.13
CA THR A 143 8.63 -4.61 17.21
C THR A 143 7.20 -4.89 17.64
N ILE A 144 6.95 -5.08 18.92
CA ILE A 144 5.62 -5.26 19.51
C ILE A 144 5.33 -4.07 20.41
N ASP A 145 4.20 -3.42 20.17
CA ASP A 145 3.64 -2.38 21.04
C ASP A 145 2.30 -2.87 21.58
N PRO A 146 2.25 -3.35 22.84
CA PRO A 146 1.02 -3.85 23.45
C PRO A 146 0.00 -2.74 23.77
N VAL A 147 0.40 -1.47 23.85
CA VAL A 147 -0.52 -0.36 24.10
C VAL A 147 -1.20 0.06 22.81
N ALA A 148 -0.44 0.12 21.72
CA ALA A 148 -0.98 0.39 20.39
C ALA A 148 -1.64 -0.84 19.73
N ASN A 149 -1.48 -2.03 20.32
CA ASN A 149 -1.89 -3.33 19.77
C ASN A 149 -1.34 -3.57 18.34
N THR A 150 -0.03 -3.36 18.15
CA THR A 150 0.63 -3.54 16.84
C THR A 150 1.87 -4.41 16.91
N ALA A 151 2.13 -5.14 15.83
CA ALA A 151 3.36 -5.91 15.60
C ALA A 151 3.96 -5.50 14.23
N LYS A 152 5.21 -5.04 14.19
CA LYS A 152 5.85 -4.43 13.02
C LYS A 152 7.18 -5.10 12.67
N LEU A 153 7.35 -5.49 11.41
CA LEU A 153 8.64 -5.97 10.89
C LEU A 153 9.65 -4.81 10.74
N PRO A 154 10.97 -5.08 10.67
CA PRO A 154 12.02 -4.07 10.59
C PRO A 154 11.95 -3.33 9.26
N ALA A 155 12.21 -2.03 9.29
CA ALA A 155 11.99 -1.10 8.18
C ALA A 155 12.68 -1.44 6.85
N ALA A 156 13.65 -2.36 6.83
CA ALA A 156 14.30 -2.85 5.60
C ALA A 156 13.38 -3.70 4.70
N ALA A 157 12.22 -4.11 5.20
CA ALA A 157 11.18 -4.81 4.44
C ALA A 157 9.82 -4.13 4.59
N ALA A 158 9.74 -2.80 4.76
CA ALA A 158 8.46 -2.13 4.92
C ALA A 158 7.59 -2.35 3.66
N PRO A 159 6.57 -3.22 3.69
CA PRO A 159 5.60 -3.24 2.61
C PRO A 159 4.95 -1.86 2.58
N ARG A 160 4.53 -1.42 1.39
CA ARG A 160 3.63 -0.28 1.29
C ARG A 160 2.49 -0.49 2.29
N GLU A 161 2.12 0.56 3.03
CA GLU A 161 1.01 0.45 3.98
C GLU A 161 -0.23 0.00 3.21
N LEU A 162 -0.78 -1.17 3.59
CA LEU A 162 -2.00 -1.71 3.00
C LEU A 162 -3.21 -1.04 3.67
N LEU A 163 -4.01 -0.33 2.89
CA LEU A 163 -5.21 0.32 3.42
C LEU A 163 -6.35 -0.68 3.63
N THR A 164 -6.99 -0.60 4.79
CA THR A 164 -8.24 -1.32 5.11
C THR A 164 -9.46 -0.41 5.11
N SER A 165 -9.25 0.90 4.99
CA SER A 165 -10.29 1.93 4.93
C SER A 165 -9.79 3.17 4.17
N THR A 166 -10.70 4.09 3.83
CA THR A 166 -10.36 5.37 3.22
C THR A 166 -9.33 6.14 4.04
N ARG A 167 -8.26 6.60 3.38
CA ARG A 167 -7.22 7.43 4.00
C ARG A 167 -7.46 8.90 3.68
N THR A 168 -7.49 9.74 4.72
CA THR A 168 -7.53 11.21 4.56
C THR A 168 -6.21 11.82 5.03
N TYR A 169 -5.60 12.65 4.19
CA TYR A 169 -4.50 13.53 4.53
C TYR A 169 -4.96 14.98 4.52
N TYR A 170 -4.50 15.77 5.49
CA TYR A 170 -4.80 17.19 5.61
C TYR A 170 -3.59 18.02 5.20
N VAL A 171 -3.85 19.08 4.42
CA VAL A 171 -2.86 20.06 3.97
C VAL A 171 -3.31 21.44 4.41
N ARG A 172 -2.43 22.15 5.13
CA ARG A 172 -2.69 23.49 5.67
C ARG A 172 -1.46 24.38 5.48
N THR A 173 -1.68 25.66 5.25
CA THR A 173 -0.60 26.65 5.10
C THR A 173 0.26 26.84 6.36
N ASP A 174 -0.31 26.55 7.53
CA ASP A 174 0.36 26.58 8.84
C ASP A 174 0.94 25.21 9.27
N GLY A 175 0.82 24.17 8.44
CA GLY A 175 1.36 22.84 8.71
C GLY A 175 2.88 22.71 8.51
N SER A 176 3.37 21.47 8.60
CA SER A 176 4.77 21.08 8.33
C SER A 176 4.83 19.78 7.53
N ASP A 177 5.75 19.69 6.56
CA ASP A 177 5.98 18.46 5.79
C ASP A 177 6.71 17.36 6.59
N THR A 178 7.12 17.68 7.82
CA THR A 178 7.57 16.69 8.81
C THR A 178 6.42 16.02 9.57
N ASN A 179 5.18 16.52 9.43
CA ASN A 179 4.00 15.93 10.08
C ASN A 179 3.56 14.66 9.35
N THR A 180 2.57 13.94 9.91
CA THR A 180 2.02 12.72 9.30
C THR A 180 0.91 12.99 8.29
N GLY A 181 0.31 14.18 8.32
CA GLY A 181 -0.85 14.55 7.52
C GLY A 181 -2.17 13.98 8.02
N LEU A 182 -2.20 13.18 9.10
CA LEU A 182 -3.39 12.41 9.49
C LEU A 182 -4.39 13.19 10.36
N THR A 183 -4.05 14.39 10.81
CA THR A 183 -4.89 15.20 11.70
C THR A 183 -5.01 16.62 11.17
N ASN A 184 -6.24 17.18 11.17
CA ASN A 184 -6.51 18.55 10.71
C ASN A 184 -6.13 19.60 11.76
N THR A 185 -4.85 19.68 12.10
CA THR A 185 -4.29 20.68 13.00
C THR A 185 -2.94 21.14 12.47
N THR A 186 -2.46 22.29 12.92
CA THR A 186 -1.13 22.82 12.60
C THR A 186 -0.01 21.79 12.88
N GLY A 187 -0.12 21.05 13.99
CA GLY A 187 0.85 20.01 14.36
C GLY A 187 0.64 18.64 13.68
N GLY A 188 -0.43 18.46 12.90
CA GLY A 188 -0.79 17.19 12.28
C GLY A 188 -0.81 17.21 10.76
N ALA A 189 -1.13 18.35 10.13
CA ALA A 189 -1.29 18.48 8.69
C ALA A 189 0.05 18.70 7.97
N PHE A 190 0.14 18.25 6.71
CA PHE A 190 1.24 18.62 5.83
C PHE A 190 1.19 20.11 5.49
N ARG A 191 2.35 20.68 5.15
CA ARG A 191 2.42 22.06 4.66
C ARG A 191 2.09 22.14 3.18
N THR A 192 2.55 21.17 2.39
CA THR A 192 2.45 21.17 0.93
C THR A 192 1.53 20.08 0.41
N ILE A 193 0.91 20.34 -0.74
CA ILE A 193 0.10 19.37 -1.47
C ILE A 193 1.02 18.30 -2.08
N GLN A 194 2.20 18.68 -2.59
CA GLN A 194 3.17 17.72 -3.11
C GLN A 194 3.55 16.67 -2.05
N LYS A 195 3.76 17.07 -0.79
CA LYS A 195 4.07 16.12 0.29
C LYS A 195 2.94 15.10 0.49
N ALA A 196 1.68 15.55 0.45
CA ALA A 196 0.53 14.66 0.57
C ALA A 196 0.44 13.68 -0.61
N VAL A 197 0.68 14.14 -1.84
CA VAL A 197 0.73 13.31 -3.04
C VAL A 197 1.85 12.26 -2.95
N ASP A 198 3.04 12.68 -2.49
CA ASP A 198 4.19 11.81 -2.32
C ASP A 198 3.94 10.72 -1.27
N THR A 199 3.33 11.08 -0.14
CA THR A 199 2.95 10.13 0.89
C THR A 199 1.86 9.17 0.40
N ALA A 200 0.85 9.65 -0.33
CA ALA A 200 -0.19 8.80 -0.90
C ALA A 200 0.38 7.77 -1.91
N ALA A 201 1.40 8.14 -2.69
CA ALA A 201 2.05 7.25 -3.65
C ALA A 201 2.80 6.07 -3.02
N MET A 202 3.08 6.13 -1.72
CA MET A 202 3.73 5.06 -0.95
C MET A 202 2.75 4.02 -0.39
N LEU A 203 1.45 4.19 -0.61
CA LEU A 203 0.40 3.27 -0.13
C LEU A 203 0.15 2.13 -1.12
N ASP A 204 -0.33 1.01 -0.59
CA ASP A 204 -1.14 0.04 -1.34
C ASP A 204 -2.58 0.22 -0.88
N CYS A 205 -3.41 0.79 -1.76
CA CYS A 205 -4.73 1.22 -1.34
C CYS A 205 -5.75 0.08 -1.28
N ALA A 206 -5.49 -1.13 -1.82
CA ALA A 206 -6.41 -2.28 -1.75
C ALA A 206 -7.90 -1.96 -2.04
N GLY A 207 -8.16 -1.13 -3.05
CA GLY A 207 -9.50 -0.66 -3.44
C GLY A 207 -10.04 0.52 -2.62
N GLN A 208 -9.35 0.96 -1.58
CA GLN A 208 -9.73 2.10 -0.76
C GLN A 208 -9.45 3.43 -1.46
N ALA A 209 -10.19 4.47 -1.08
CA ALA A 209 -10.00 5.83 -1.58
C ALA A 209 -8.93 6.58 -0.76
N VAL A 210 -8.27 7.53 -1.40
CA VAL A 210 -7.40 8.50 -0.74
C VAL A 210 -7.94 9.90 -0.94
N ILE A 211 -8.08 10.67 0.13
CA ILE A 211 -8.55 12.05 0.15
C ILE A 211 -7.42 12.94 0.66
N ILE A 212 -7.08 13.99 -0.08
CA ILE A 212 -6.16 15.05 0.30
C ILE A 212 -7.02 16.30 0.48
N GLN A 213 -7.35 16.62 1.73
CA GLN A 213 -8.15 17.77 2.11
C GLN A 213 -7.24 19.00 2.26
N VAL A 214 -7.45 20.00 1.42
CA VAL A 214 -6.63 21.21 1.34
C VAL A 214 -7.40 22.39 1.92
N THR A 215 -6.69 23.25 2.65
CA THR A 215 -7.21 24.53 3.14
C THR A 215 -6.21 25.66 2.90
N GLY A 216 -6.73 26.88 2.70
CA GLY A 216 -5.91 28.07 2.50
C GLY A 216 -5.27 28.16 1.11
N SER A 217 -4.33 29.10 0.99
CA SER A 217 -3.68 29.45 -0.27
C SER A 217 -2.29 28.83 -0.39
N HIS A 218 -2.08 28.05 -1.45
CA HIS A 218 -0.82 27.37 -1.72
C HIS A 218 -0.20 27.88 -3.02
N THR A 219 1.10 28.17 -2.98
CA THR A 219 1.88 28.55 -4.17
C THR A 219 2.93 27.48 -4.40
N GLU A 220 2.58 26.49 -5.22
CA GLU A 220 3.42 25.34 -5.53
C GLU A 220 3.04 24.73 -6.90
N SER A 221 3.94 23.92 -7.46
CA SER A 221 3.65 23.11 -8.63
C SER A 221 3.53 21.64 -8.21
N VAL A 222 2.33 21.08 -8.39
CA VAL A 222 2.01 19.72 -7.93
C VAL A 222 2.16 18.72 -9.08
N ASN A 223 3.08 17.79 -8.94
CA ASN A 223 3.22 16.61 -9.79
C ASN A 223 2.44 15.46 -9.17
N LEU A 224 1.35 15.09 -9.84
CA LEU A 224 0.56 13.91 -9.53
C LEU A 224 1.38 12.65 -9.79
N LYS A 225 1.08 11.57 -9.06
CA LYS A 225 1.84 10.31 -9.09
C LYS A 225 0.91 9.12 -9.34
N SER A 226 1.48 8.02 -9.81
CA SER A 226 0.78 6.74 -9.85
C SER A 226 0.54 6.23 -8.44
N ILE A 227 -0.69 5.81 -8.14
CA ILE A 227 -1.07 5.29 -6.82
C ILE A 227 -1.61 3.87 -6.99
N LEU A 228 -1.01 2.94 -6.24
CA LEU A 228 -1.33 1.53 -6.34
C LEU A 228 -2.68 1.23 -5.67
N GLY A 229 -3.55 0.55 -6.40
CA GLY A 229 -4.77 -0.05 -5.85
C GLY A 229 -5.84 0.94 -5.40
N ALA A 230 -5.73 2.25 -5.67
CA ALA A 230 -6.73 3.22 -5.20
C ALA A 230 -8.00 3.16 -6.06
N SER A 231 -9.18 3.14 -5.43
CA SER A 231 -10.44 3.32 -6.17
C SER A 231 -10.60 4.75 -6.68
N SER A 232 -10.08 5.73 -5.94
CA SER A 232 -9.96 7.11 -6.37
C SER A 232 -8.92 7.84 -5.53
N VAL A 233 -8.34 8.89 -6.09
CA VAL A 233 -7.47 9.81 -5.36
C VAL A 233 -7.96 11.22 -5.56
N THR A 234 -8.43 11.83 -4.49
CA THR A 234 -9.06 13.15 -4.52
C THR A 234 -8.18 14.19 -3.87
N ILE A 235 -7.98 15.32 -4.54
CA ILE A 235 -7.55 16.57 -3.91
C ILE A 235 -8.77 17.48 -3.85
N ILE A 236 -9.18 17.85 -2.64
CA ILE A 236 -10.41 18.60 -2.40
C ILE A 236 -10.14 19.82 -1.52
N GLY A 237 -10.62 20.98 -1.98
CA GLY A 237 -10.67 22.21 -1.21
C GLY A 237 -12.07 22.46 -0.62
N ASP A 238 -12.61 23.64 -0.90
CA ASP A 238 -13.96 24.06 -0.55
C ASP A 238 -14.87 24.01 -1.81
N GLU A 239 -15.69 22.97 -1.90
CA GLU A 239 -16.63 22.79 -3.00
C GLU A 239 -17.79 23.80 -3.02
N THR A 240 -18.04 24.50 -1.92
CA THR A 240 -19.07 25.55 -1.85
C THR A 240 -18.51 26.87 -2.36
N THR A 241 -17.28 27.20 -1.93
CA THR A 241 -16.59 28.44 -2.28
C THR A 241 -15.14 28.14 -2.71
N PRO A 242 -14.90 27.76 -3.98
CA PRO A 242 -13.56 27.38 -4.45
C PRO A 242 -12.49 28.44 -4.21
N ALA A 243 -12.87 29.71 -4.15
CA ALA A 243 -11.96 30.83 -3.85
C ALA A 243 -11.35 30.79 -2.43
N ASN A 244 -11.92 30.02 -1.48
CA ASN A 244 -11.34 29.82 -0.15
C ASN A 244 -10.07 28.95 -0.18
N VAL A 245 -9.86 28.19 -1.27
CA VAL A 245 -8.68 27.34 -1.47
C VAL A 245 -8.07 27.64 -2.83
N THR A 246 -7.00 28.44 -2.84
CA THR A 246 -6.32 28.85 -4.08
C THR A 246 -5.03 28.08 -4.28
N ILE A 247 -4.84 27.49 -5.46
CA ILE A 247 -3.59 26.87 -5.88
C ILE A 247 -2.96 27.74 -6.97
N THR A 248 -1.79 28.29 -6.68
CA THR A 248 -1.03 29.11 -7.63
C THR A 248 0.19 28.35 -8.11
N GLY A 249 0.28 28.10 -9.42
CA GLY A 249 1.47 27.49 -10.01
C GLY A 249 2.70 28.37 -9.76
N SER A 250 3.75 27.80 -9.15
CA SER A 250 4.92 28.57 -8.69
C SER A 250 6.03 28.66 -9.74
N THR A 251 6.47 27.50 -10.24
CA THR A 251 7.55 27.40 -11.24
C THR A 251 7.06 26.84 -12.57
N ALA A 252 5.90 26.19 -12.57
CA ALA A 252 5.25 25.66 -13.75
C ALA A 252 3.73 25.58 -13.55
N TRP A 253 3.12 24.42 -13.79
CA TRP A 253 1.67 24.16 -13.70
C TRP A 253 1.16 24.22 -12.25
N CYS A 254 -0.17 24.36 -12.07
CA CYS A 254 -0.78 24.06 -10.77
C CYS A 254 -0.75 22.54 -10.53
N PHE A 255 -1.30 21.76 -11.47
CA PHE A 255 -1.30 20.31 -11.45
C PHE A 255 -0.78 19.72 -12.76
N ARG A 256 0.21 18.84 -12.65
CA ARG A 256 0.75 18.05 -13.77
C ARG A 256 0.62 16.57 -13.48
N ALA A 257 0.06 15.84 -14.42
CA ALA A 257 0.03 14.38 -14.46
C ALA A 257 0.73 13.93 -15.73
N ASP A 258 1.83 13.20 -15.62
CA ASP A 258 2.62 12.74 -16.77
C ASP A 258 2.88 11.25 -16.66
N SER A 259 2.28 10.51 -17.58
CA SER A 259 2.42 9.05 -17.67
C SER A 259 2.07 8.35 -16.35
N VAL A 260 1.08 8.88 -15.62
CA VAL A 260 0.65 8.36 -14.32
C VAL A 260 -0.56 7.46 -14.46
N VAL A 261 -0.60 6.41 -13.63
CA VAL A 261 -1.70 5.44 -13.57
C VAL A 261 -2.52 5.70 -12.32
N GLY A 262 -3.81 5.96 -12.50
CA GLY A 262 -4.75 6.22 -11.42
C GLY A 262 -5.78 7.28 -11.81
N ALA A 263 -6.93 7.27 -11.14
CA ALA A 263 -8.00 8.23 -11.35
C ALA A 263 -7.88 9.37 -10.32
N TRP A 264 -7.24 10.46 -10.74
CA TRP A 264 -7.15 11.68 -9.93
C TRP A 264 -8.42 12.53 -10.08
N PHE A 265 -8.90 13.10 -8.96
CA PHE A 265 -10.03 14.02 -8.91
C PHE A 265 -9.62 15.33 -8.26
N LEU A 266 -9.80 16.46 -8.95
CA LEU A 266 -9.52 17.81 -8.46
C LEU A 266 -10.83 18.56 -8.20
N ARG A 267 -11.06 19.03 -6.97
CA ARG A 267 -12.38 19.54 -6.55
C ARG A 267 -12.31 20.75 -5.64
N GLY A 268 -13.23 21.70 -5.79
CA GLY A 268 -13.44 22.78 -4.81
C GLY A 268 -12.26 23.74 -4.64
N MET A 269 -11.55 24.07 -5.71
CA MET A 269 -10.36 24.94 -5.63
C MET A 269 -10.37 25.97 -6.74
N LYS A 270 -9.79 27.14 -6.46
CA LYS A 270 -9.44 28.13 -7.48
C LYS A 270 -8.02 27.89 -7.96
N LEU A 271 -7.82 27.77 -9.27
CA LEU A 271 -6.51 27.53 -9.89
C LEU A 271 -6.03 28.77 -10.62
N LEU A 272 -4.77 29.17 -10.41
CA LEU A 272 -4.13 30.30 -11.09
C LEU A 272 -2.72 29.93 -11.51
N CYS A 273 -2.35 30.13 -12.78
CA CYS A 273 -1.04 29.73 -13.28
C CYS A 273 -0.35 30.87 -14.02
N PRO A 274 0.37 31.77 -13.33
CA PRO A 274 0.99 32.93 -13.98
C PRO A 274 2.19 32.57 -14.88
N VAL A 275 2.65 31.31 -14.84
CA VAL A 275 3.85 30.87 -15.55
C VAL A 275 3.57 30.64 -17.04
N ALA A 276 4.32 31.35 -17.90
CA ALA A 276 4.18 31.25 -19.35
C ALA A 276 4.42 29.81 -19.85
N GLY A 277 3.56 29.34 -20.77
CA GLY A 277 3.62 27.98 -21.30
C GLY A 277 3.11 26.89 -20.34
N ALA A 278 2.83 27.23 -19.08
CA ALA A 278 2.21 26.33 -18.11
C ALA A 278 0.73 26.67 -17.91
N GLY A 279 -0.01 25.70 -17.38
CA GLY A 279 -1.45 25.75 -17.23
C GLY A 279 -1.94 25.28 -15.88
N SER A 280 -3.24 25.44 -15.64
CA SER A 280 -3.88 25.01 -14.38
C SER A 280 -3.85 23.47 -14.25
N ILE A 281 -4.39 22.74 -15.22
CA ILE A 281 -4.36 21.27 -15.26
C ILE A 281 -3.68 20.82 -16.54
N THR A 282 -2.66 19.98 -16.41
CA THR A 282 -1.96 19.35 -17.55
C THR A 282 -1.86 17.86 -17.35
N ALA A 283 -2.45 17.09 -18.26
CA ALA A 283 -2.32 15.65 -18.33
C ALA A 283 -1.57 15.23 -19.61
N ILE A 284 -0.63 14.29 -19.48
CA ILE A 284 0.27 13.83 -20.55
C ILE A 284 0.34 12.30 -20.54
N GLY A 285 0.25 11.66 -21.71
CA GLY A 285 0.43 10.22 -21.89
C GLY A 285 -0.88 9.40 -21.81
N ALA A 286 -0.96 8.34 -22.62
CA ALA A 286 -2.18 7.56 -22.91
C ALA A 286 -2.86 6.84 -21.71
N MET A 287 -2.20 6.75 -20.55
CA MET A 287 -2.75 6.13 -19.34
C MET A 287 -3.22 7.14 -18.28
N THR A 288 -2.97 8.43 -18.53
CA THR A 288 -3.23 9.49 -17.58
C THR A 288 -4.67 9.97 -17.69
N THR A 289 -5.43 9.87 -16.60
CA THR A 289 -6.77 10.48 -16.49
C THR A 289 -6.83 11.43 -15.29
N VAL A 290 -7.22 12.68 -15.54
CA VAL A 290 -7.52 13.66 -14.49
C VAL A 290 -8.98 14.09 -14.62
N SER A 291 -9.73 13.91 -13.55
CA SER A 291 -11.13 14.33 -13.45
C SER A 291 -11.25 15.59 -12.59
N PHE A 292 -12.23 16.44 -12.85
CA PHE A 292 -12.45 17.63 -12.04
C PHE A 292 -13.92 18.04 -11.97
N HIS A 293 -14.29 18.77 -10.92
CA HIS A 293 -15.51 19.57 -10.88
C HIS A 293 -15.46 20.62 -9.77
N LYS A 294 -16.39 21.59 -9.81
CA LYS A 294 -16.47 22.70 -8.85
C LYS A 294 -15.12 23.41 -8.67
N LEU A 295 -14.38 23.56 -9.77
CA LEU A 295 -13.18 24.38 -9.82
C LEU A 295 -13.53 25.80 -10.25
N ASP A 296 -12.70 26.76 -9.88
CA ASP A 296 -12.69 28.10 -10.46
C ASP A 296 -11.36 28.31 -11.20
N PHE A 297 -11.40 28.37 -12.53
CA PHE A 297 -10.22 28.67 -13.34
C PHE A 297 -9.98 30.18 -13.35
N GLY A 298 -9.00 30.61 -12.56
CA GLY A 298 -8.47 31.97 -12.56
C GLY A 298 -7.38 32.17 -13.64
N ALA A 299 -6.76 33.35 -13.63
CA ALA A 299 -5.83 33.75 -14.68
C ALA A 299 -4.67 32.75 -14.86
N SER A 300 -4.47 32.28 -16.10
CA SER A 300 -3.41 31.34 -16.45
C SER A 300 -2.67 31.79 -17.70
N ALA A 301 -1.35 31.87 -17.70
CA ALA A 301 -0.59 32.35 -18.87
C ALA A 301 -0.60 31.36 -20.05
N GLY A 302 -0.67 30.05 -19.79
CA GLY A 302 -0.86 29.01 -20.80
C GLY A 302 -2.33 28.60 -20.91
N HIS A 303 -2.70 27.42 -20.42
CA HIS A 303 -4.06 26.89 -20.56
C HIS A 303 -4.74 26.66 -19.21
N HIS A 304 -6.08 26.64 -19.18
CA HIS A 304 -6.80 26.11 -18.01
C HIS A 304 -6.75 24.57 -18.01
N ILE A 305 -7.08 23.95 -19.13
CA ILE A 305 -7.22 22.49 -19.25
C ILE A 305 -6.40 22.01 -20.43
N GLY A 306 -5.40 21.16 -20.18
CA GLY A 306 -4.54 20.59 -21.22
C GLY A 306 -4.51 19.07 -21.16
N ALA A 307 -4.83 18.42 -22.27
CA ALA A 307 -4.70 16.98 -22.46
C ALA A 307 -3.78 16.72 -23.65
N GLN A 308 -2.64 16.07 -23.41
CA GLN A 308 -1.60 15.87 -24.41
C GLN A 308 -1.25 14.40 -24.59
N PHE A 309 -0.86 14.03 -25.81
CA PHE A 309 -0.23 12.73 -26.11
C PHE A 309 -1.01 11.52 -25.57
N GLY A 310 -2.32 11.46 -25.85
CA GLY A 310 -3.23 10.38 -25.46
C GLY A 310 -3.86 10.52 -24.07
N ALA A 311 -3.48 11.50 -23.26
CA ALA A 311 -4.08 11.70 -21.94
C ALA A 311 -5.55 12.12 -22.02
N ARG A 312 -6.28 11.90 -20.92
CA ARG A 312 -7.67 12.31 -20.75
C ARG A 312 -7.82 13.30 -19.61
N VAL A 313 -8.45 14.45 -19.87
CA VAL A 313 -8.94 15.35 -18.82
C VAL A 313 -10.45 15.48 -18.94
N GLN A 314 -11.19 15.28 -17.86
CA GLN A 314 -12.65 15.25 -17.91
C GLN A 314 -13.29 16.02 -16.77
N GLY A 315 -14.31 16.82 -17.08
CA GLY A 315 -15.23 17.26 -16.05
C GLY A 315 -16.15 16.12 -15.64
N THR A 316 -16.49 16.03 -14.36
CA THR A 316 -17.49 15.07 -13.88
C THR A 316 -18.87 15.46 -14.44
N ALA A 317 -19.54 14.51 -15.11
CA ALA A 317 -20.85 14.75 -15.72
C ALA A 317 -21.87 15.30 -14.70
N GLY A 318 -22.65 16.30 -15.11
CA GLY A 318 -23.63 17.00 -14.28
C GLY A 318 -23.03 17.98 -13.27
N GLN A 319 -21.72 18.01 -13.06
CA GLN A 319 -21.10 18.88 -12.07
C GLN A 319 -20.56 20.19 -12.70
N PRO A 320 -20.87 21.36 -12.13
CA PRO A 320 -20.49 22.64 -12.70
C PRO A 320 -19.03 23.02 -12.40
N TYR A 321 -18.52 24.02 -13.11
CA TYR A 321 -17.32 24.77 -12.73
C TYR A 321 -17.40 26.22 -13.22
N SER A 322 -16.48 27.06 -12.74
CA SER A 322 -16.42 28.48 -13.08
C SER A 322 -15.10 28.86 -13.76
N ILE A 323 -15.13 29.97 -14.49
CA ILE A 323 -13.98 30.62 -15.11
C ILE A 323 -14.01 32.10 -14.72
N SER A 324 -13.04 32.52 -13.91
CA SER A 324 -12.93 33.90 -13.42
C SER A 324 -11.72 34.65 -13.94
N GLY A 325 -10.81 34.00 -14.68
CA GLY A 325 -9.67 34.64 -15.33
C GLY A 325 -9.45 34.15 -16.76
N GLY A 326 -8.72 34.93 -17.55
CA GLY A 326 -8.35 34.59 -18.93
C GLY A 326 -7.16 33.65 -19.02
N ALA A 327 -6.93 33.11 -20.23
CA ALA A 327 -5.78 32.29 -20.54
C ALA A 327 -5.35 32.38 -22.01
N LEU A 328 -4.29 31.68 -22.43
CA LEU A 328 -4.07 31.44 -23.86
C LEU A 328 -5.17 30.53 -24.41
N TYR A 329 -5.50 29.46 -23.69
CA TYR A 329 -6.60 28.54 -24.02
C TYR A 329 -7.42 28.17 -22.79
N HIS A 330 -8.75 28.10 -22.90
CA HIS A 330 -9.51 27.43 -21.83
C HIS A 330 -9.27 25.91 -21.90
N ALA A 331 -9.44 25.31 -23.07
CA ALA A 331 -9.20 23.89 -23.29
C ALA A 331 -8.29 23.67 -24.49
N VAL A 332 -7.23 22.88 -24.30
CA VAL A 332 -6.32 22.46 -25.37
C VAL A 332 -6.15 20.94 -25.38
N ALA A 333 -6.73 20.30 -26.38
CA ALA A 333 -6.54 18.88 -26.68
C ALA A 333 -5.44 18.73 -27.75
N ASP A 334 -4.22 18.46 -27.30
CA ASP A 334 -3.03 18.32 -28.14
C ASP A 334 -2.66 16.84 -28.30
N GLY A 335 -3.43 16.14 -29.13
CA GLY A 335 -3.34 14.68 -29.24
C GLY A 335 -3.94 13.90 -28.06
N GLY A 336 -4.64 14.56 -27.13
CA GLY A 336 -5.38 13.95 -26.01
C GLY A 336 -6.89 14.18 -26.08
N LEU A 337 -7.64 13.71 -25.08
CA LEU A 337 -9.09 13.86 -24.97
C LEU A 337 -9.48 14.81 -23.83
N ILE A 338 -10.32 15.79 -24.14
CA ILE A 338 -10.97 16.64 -23.14
C ILE A 338 -12.49 16.43 -23.20
N TYR A 339 -13.09 16.04 -22.07
CA TYR A 339 -14.55 15.94 -21.95
C TYR A 339 -15.12 17.15 -21.17
N LEU A 340 -15.64 18.10 -21.96
CA LEU A 340 -16.52 19.27 -21.78
C LEU A 340 -17.97 19.04 -21.35
N GLY A 341 -18.56 17.92 -21.78
CA GLY A 341 -20.00 17.83 -21.90
C GLY A 341 -20.82 17.75 -20.61
N ASP A 342 -22.14 17.94 -20.77
CA ASP A 342 -23.17 17.68 -19.76
C ASP A 342 -23.00 18.49 -18.45
N ARG A 343 -22.77 19.81 -18.56
CA ARG A 343 -22.57 20.66 -17.38
C ARG A 343 -22.85 22.14 -17.60
N THR A 344 -22.89 22.88 -16.49
CA THR A 344 -22.91 24.35 -16.49
C THR A 344 -21.49 24.91 -16.31
N ILE A 345 -21.11 25.85 -17.16
CA ILE A 345 -19.86 26.62 -17.06
C ILE A 345 -20.20 28.10 -16.84
N THR A 346 -19.78 28.65 -15.71
CA THR A 346 -20.05 30.06 -15.37
C THR A 346 -18.81 30.92 -15.60
N LEU A 347 -18.91 31.92 -16.46
CA LEU A 347 -17.87 32.90 -16.73
C LEU A 347 -18.16 34.20 -15.99
N THR A 348 -17.17 34.72 -15.27
CA THR A 348 -17.26 36.00 -14.55
C THR A 348 -16.15 36.94 -14.99
N GLY A 349 -16.44 38.23 -15.18
CA GLY A 349 -15.44 39.26 -15.48
C GLY A 349 -14.94 39.29 -16.94
N THR A 350 -15.66 38.65 -17.87
CA THR A 350 -15.31 38.55 -19.30
C THR A 350 -13.87 38.08 -19.54
N PRO A 351 -13.53 36.83 -19.19
CA PRO A 351 -12.20 36.27 -19.44
C PRO A 351 -11.74 36.43 -20.89
N SER A 352 -10.47 36.79 -21.09
CA SER A 352 -9.86 36.88 -22.43
C SER A 352 -9.09 35.60 -22.75
N PHE A 353 -9.35 35.02 -23.93
CA PHE A 353 -8.63 33.87 -24.45
C PHE A 353 -7.77 34.28 -25.65
N LEU A 354 -6.50 34.58 -25.39
CA LEU A 354 -5.58 35.16 -26.40
C LEU A 354 -5.34 34.23 -27.60
N GLY A 355 -5.43 32.92 -27.40
CA GLY A 355 -5.40 31.94 -28.48
C GLY A 355 -6.82 31.63 -28.95
N CYS A 356 -7.55 30.83 -28.16
CA CYS A 356 -8.97 30.56 -28.36
C CYS A 356 -9.58 29.89 -27.12
N PHE A 357 -10.91 29.83 -27.03
CA PHE A 357 -11.57 29.11 -25.94
C PHE A 357 -11.28 27.59 -26.02
N ALA A 358 -11.48 26.97 -27.18
CA ALA A 358 -11.26 25.52 -27.38
C ALA A 358 -10.32 25.23 -28.57
N LEU A 359 -9.17 24.60 -28.31
CA LEU A 359 -8.20 24.17 -29.32
C LEU A 359 -8.11 22.64 -29.38
N ALA A 360 -8.38 22.05 -30.55
CA ALA A 360 -8.13 20.63 -30.82
C ALA A 360 -7.13 20.47 -31.97
N GLN A 361 -6.09 19.64 -31.76
CA GLN A 361 -5.02 19.47 -32.74
C GLN A 361 -4.29 18.11 -32.69
N LYS A 362 -3.42 17.88 -33.69
CA LYS A 362 -2.52 16.72 -33.85
C LYS A 362 -3.24 15.37 -34.01
N GLY A 363 -4.31 15.32 -34.80
CA GLY A 363 -4.98 14.12 -35.31
C GLY A 363 -5.81 13.35 -34.28
N THR A 364 -5.36 13.30 -33.03
CA THR A 364 -6.03 12.61 -31.92
C THR A 364 -6.50 13.57 -30.82
N GLY A 365 -6.32 14.88 -31.01
CA GLY A 365 -6.86 15.90 -30.12
C GLY A 365 -8.38 15.96 -30.25
N ILE A 366 -9.11 15.58 -29.21
CA ILE A 366 -10.57 15.56 -29.19
C ILE A 366 -11.07 16.41 -28.04
N ILE A 367 -11.99 17.33 -28.33
CA ILE A 367 -12.81 18.02 -27.32
C ILE A 367 -14.26 17.60 -27.52
N ASP A 368 -14.80 16.88 -26.54
CA ASP A 368 -16.22 16.56 -26.48
C ASP A 368 -16.93 17.53 -25.54
N ALA A 369 -17.74 18.42 -26.12
CA ALA A 369 -18.38 19.54 -25.46
C ALA A 369 -19.91 19.55 -25.68
N GLY A 370 -20.55 18.39 -25.77
CA GLY A 370 -22.00 18.31 -25.90
C GLY A 370 -22.77 18.84 -24.68
N VAL A 371 -23.92 19.48 -24.89
CA VAL A 371 -24.89 19.79 -23.81
C VAL A 371 -24.32 20.66 -22.66
N ILE A 372 -23.37 21.52 -22.96
CA ILE A 372 -22.89 22.58 -22.05
C ILE A 372 -23.87 23.76 -22.02
N THR A 373 -24.12 24.29 -20.83
CA THR A 373 -24.78 25.59 -20.62
C THR A 373 -23.74 26.61 -20.15
N PHE A 374 -23.58 27.71 -20.90
CA PHE A 374 -22.70 28.82 -20.52
C PHE A 374 -23.48 29.96 -19.88
N PHE A 375 -22.96 30.52 -18.79
CA PHE A 375 -23.40 31.80 -18.22
C PHE A 375 -22.26 32.82 -18.32
N GLY A 376 -22.57 34.05 -18.72
CA GLY A 376 -21.56 35.07 -18.99
C GLY A 376 -20.90 34.94 -20.37
N GLY A 377 -19.87 35.73 -20.63
CA GLY A 377 -19.17 35.79 -21.91
C GLY A 377 -17.66 35.82 -21.76
N ALA A 378 -16.96 35.73 -22.89
CA ALA A 378 -15.51 35.82 -23.00
C ALA A 378 -15.14 36.58 -24.28
N THR A 379 -13.90 37.08 -24.35
CA THR A 379 -13.30 37.59 -25.59
C THR A 379 -12.26 36.59 -26.12
N GLY A 380 -11.95 36.68 -27.41
CA GLY A 380 -11.08 35.77 -28.13
C GLY A 380 -11.81 34.88 -29.12
N VAL A 381 -11.03 34.06 -29.82
CA VAL A 381 -11.53 33.10 -30.83
C VAL A 381 -12.32 31.98 -30.13
N ARG A 382 -13.51 31.64 -30.62
CA ARG A 382 -14.37 30.61 -30.01
C ARG A 382 -13.77 29.22 -30.03
N TYR A 383 -13.19 28.82 -31.15
CA TYR A 383 -12.56 27.51 -31.28
C TYR A 383 -11.58 27.48 -32.44
N VAL A 384 -10.63 26.56 -32.36
CA VAL A 384 -9.73 26.19 -33.46
C VAL A 384 -9.66 24.67 -33.52
N ALA A 385 -10.08 24.07 -34.63
CA ALA A 385 -9.86 22.67 -34.94
C ALA A 385 -8.88 22.58 -36.12
N GLN A 386 -7.66 22.08 -35.86
CA GLN A 386 -6.57 22.08 -36.84
C GLN A 386 -5.78 20.77 -36.79
N PHE A 387 -4.94 20.52 -37.79
CA PHE A 387 -4.08 19.32 -37.87
C PHE A 387 -4.79 18.00 -37.49
N GLY A 388 -6.04 17.81 -37.88
CA GLY A 388 -6.84 16.61 -37.64
C GLY A 388 -7.55 16.57 -36.30
N GLY A 389 -7.47 17.63 -35.49
CA GLY A 389 -8.20 17.74 -34.23
C GLY A 389 -9.72 17.85 -34.41
N GLN A 390 -10.46 17.36 -33.43
CA GLN A 390 -11.92 17.24 -33.48
C GLN A 390 -12.57 17.95 -32.29
N ILE A 391 -13.66 18.66 -32.56
CA ILE A 391 -14.49 19.29 -31.53
C ILE A 391 -15.95 18.90 -31.81
N SER A 392 -16.59 18.24 -30.83
CA SER A 392 -18.01 17.87 -30.91
C SER A 392 -18.83 18.72 -29.96
N THR A 393 -19.87 19.39 -30.48
CA THR A 393 -20.80 20.21 -29.69
C THR A 393 -22.24 19.67 -29.74
N ILE A 394 -22.44 18.51 -30.36
CA ILE A 394 -23.77 17.88 -30.58
C ILE A 394 -24.78 18.88 -31.17
N GLY A 395 -24.38 19.60 -32.22
CA GLY A 395 -25.26 20.52 -32.95
C GLY A 395 -25.28 21.97 -32.43
N GLY A 396 -24.42 22.34 -31.49
CA GLY A 396 -24.34 23.69 -30.93
C GLY A 396 -23.97 24.83 -31.90
N GLY A 397 -23.50 24.50 -33.11
CA GLY A 397 -23.16 25.47 -34.16
C GLY A 397 -21.86 26.24 -33.94
N ALA A 398 -21.53 27.15 -34.87
CA ALA A 398 -20.25 27.89 -34.87
C ALA A 398 -20.12 28.96 -33.76
N ASN A 399 -21.22 29.29 -33.06
CA ASN A 399 -21.23 30.26 -31.97
C ASN A 399 -21.36 29.60 -30.60
N TYR A 400 -21.15 28.28 -30.52
CA TYR A 400 -21.40 27.49 -29.32
C TYR A 400 -20.52 27.89 -28.13
N PHE A 401 -19.23 28.08 -28.36
CA PHE A 401 -18.29 28.47 -27.30
C PHE A 401 -18.28 29.99 -27.08
N PRO A 402 -18.02 30.47 -25.85
CA PRO A 402 -17.79 31.89 -25.58
C PRO A 402 -16.64 32.48 -26.40
N GLY A 403 -16.80 33.73 -26.85
CA GLY A 403 -15.82 34.46 -27.64
C GLY A 403 -16.46 35.51 -28.55
N ASP A 404 -15.72 36.55 -28.89
CA ASP A 404 -16.12 37.64 -29.78
C ASP A 404 -15.57 37.50 -31.21
N ALA A 405 -14.57 36.63 -31.43
CA ALA A 405 -14.03 36.30 -32.74
C ALA A 405 -14.49 34.93 -33.25
N ALA A 406 -14.71 34.81 -34.57
CA ALA A 406 -15.15 33.58 -35.21
C ALA A 406 -14.11 32.45 -35.04
N GLY A 407 -14.60 31.22 -34.83
CA GLY A 407 -13.75 30.02 -34.80
C GLY A 407 -13.34 29.53 -36.18
N SER A 408 -12.33 28.67 -36.24
CA SER A 408 -11.83 28.04 -37.47
C SER A 408 -11.78 26.52 -37.36
N GLY A 409 -12.06 25.84 -38.47
CA GLY A 409 -12.00 24.39 -38.59
C GLY A 409 -12.66 23.87 -39.85
N THR A 410 -12.30 22.67 -40.29
CA THR A 410 -12.94 21.98 -41.42
C THR A 410 -13.85 20.88 -40.90
N ASN A 411 -15.07 20.80 -41.44
CA ASN A 411 -15.99 19.73 -41.08
C ASN A 411 -15.59 18.44 -41.81
N PHE A 412 -15.16 17.41 -41.08
CA PHE A 412 -14.71 16.13 -41.64
C PHE A 412 -15.76 15.48 -42.56
N GLY A 413 -17.05 15.64 -42.26
CA GLY A 413 -18.14 15.02 -43.03
C GLY A 413 -18.53 15.74 -44.33
N VAL A 414 -17.99 16.94 -44.59
CA VAL A 414 -18.35 17.78 -45.75
C VAL A 414 -17.24 17.82 -46.80
N SER A 415 -16.03 17.40 -46.44
CA SER A 415 -14.91 17.33 -47.40
C SER A 415 -14.83 15.96 -48.07
N PRO A 416 -14.87 15.86 -49.40
CA PRO A 416 -14.74 14.59 -50.12
C PRO A 416 -13.37 13.92 -49.95
N TYR A 417 -12.37 14.63 -49.41
CA TYR A 417 -11.00 14.14 -49.21
C TYR A 417 -10.45 14.35 -47.79
N GLY A 418 -11.28 14.75 -46.82
CA GLY A 418 -10.82 15.08 -45.45
C GLY A 418 -10.22 16.49 -45.31
N GLN A 419 -9.30 16.69 -44.36
CA GLN A 419 -8.74 18.03 -44.08
C GLN A 419 -7.80 18.51 -45.21
N TYR A 420 -7.99 19.75 -45.66
CA TYR A 420 -7.00 20.48 -46.44
C TYR A 420 -6.08 21.26 -45.50
N SER A 421 -4.76 21.07 -45.63
CA SER A 421 -3.73 21.84 -44.94
C SER A 421 -3.58 23.23 -45.51
#